data_AF-A0A4S8P2E9-F1
#
_entry.id   AF-A0A4S8P2E9-F1
#
_cell.length_a   1.000
_cell.length_b   1.000
_cell.length_c   1.000
_cell.angle_alpha   90.00
_cell.angle_beta   90.00
_cell.angle_gamma   90.00
#
_symmetry.space_group_name_H-M   'P 1'
#
loop_
_entity.id
_entity.type
_entity.pdbx_description
1 polymer ?
#
loop_
_entity_poly.entity_id
_entity_poly.type
_entity_poly.pdbx_seq_one_letter_code
_entity_poly.pdbx_strand_id
1 'polypeptide(L)'
;MATGRTYLAELREFLGFLRSLWGLLAGVSVLFPLSNLLAEVVPIDQDGRPFTQLDPATLTAITMVTCIFITFATFHRRDEFTDDTVRRAQARKSRIAFTVALAAGAAYLFCRTFAYDNIIELDTTPDYADFMWKSAIYEGVFAVLYVAFFALLTWAFLLLALLEYQRDEA
;
A
#
# COMPACT_ATOMS: atom_id res chain seq x y z
N MET A 1 16.38 15.68 -28.86
CA MET A 1 15.18 15.09 -29.50
C MET A 1 15.08 13.56 -29.33
N ALA A 2 16.17 12.79 -29.19
CA ALA A 2 16.08 11.34 -28.98
C ALA A 2 15.29 10.95 -27.71
N THR A 3 15.60 11.57 -26.57
CA THR A 3 14.98 11.28 -25.26
C THR A 3 13.46 11.37 -25.26
N GLY A 4 12.88 12.35 -25.96
CA GLY A 4 11.43 12.52 -26.05
C GLY A 4 10.71 11.35 -26.76
N ARG A 5 11.37 10.67 -27.71
CA ARG A 5 10.81 9.46 -28.33
C ARG A 5 10.87 8.26 -27.38
N THR A 6 11.92 8.15 -26.57
CA THR A 6 12.05 7.11 -25.54
C THR A 6 10.96 7.25 -24.48
N TYR A 7 10.74 8.44 -23.92
CA TYR A 7 9.67 8.65 -22.94
C TYR A 7 8.26 8.39 -23.49
N LEU A 8 8.01 8.73 -24.76
CA LEU A 8 6.72 8.42 -25.41
C LEU A 8 6.54 6.91 -25.67
N ALA A 9 7.63 6.16 -25.88
CA ALA A 9 7.59 4.71 -25.98
C ALA A 9 7.32 4.07 -24.60
N GLU A 10 8.06 4.47 -23.55
CA GLU A 10 7.85 4.01 -22.18
C GLU A 10 6.42 4.30 -21.68
N LEU A 11 5.90 5.50 -21.95
CA LEU A 11 4.52 5.86 -21.61
C LEU A 11 3.49 5.01 -22.37
N ARG A 12 3.76 4.69 -23.65
CA ARG A 12 2.89 3.82 -24.45
C ARG A 12 2.89 2.39 -23.92
N GLU A 13 4.05 1.85 -23.54
CA GLU A 13 4.17 0.54 -22.91
C GLU A 13 3.46 0.51 -21.55
N PHE A 14 3.62 1.55 -20.73
CA PHE A 14 2.91 1.69 -19.45
C PHE A 14 1.39 1.75 -19.63
N LEU A 15 0.88 2.47 -20.64
CA LEU A 15 -0.54 2.48 -20.98
C LEU A 15 -1.03 1.15 -21.56
N GLY A 16 -0.18 0.40 -22.27
CA GLY A 16 -0.45 -0.98 -22.69
C GLY A 16 -0.60 -1.91 -21.49
N PHE A 17 0.34 -1.84 -20.56
CA PHE A 17 0.32 -2.54 -19.28
C PHE A 17 -0.95 -2.23 -18.46
N LEU A 18 -1.35 -0.95 -18.34
CA LEU A 18 -2.58 -0.55 -17.63
C LEU A 18 -3.88 -1.03 -18.29
N ARG A 19 -3.84 -1.51 -19.54
CA ARG A 19 -5.00 -2.07 -20.24
C ARG A 19 -5.32 -3.52 -19.82
N SER A 20 -4.36 -4.21 -19.20
CA SER A 20 -4.57 -5.53 -18.58
C SER A 20 -5.55 -5.43 -17.41
N LEU A 21 -6.24 -6.51 -17.05
CA LEU A 21 -7.24 -6.50 -15.97
C LEU A 21 -6.56 -6.18 -14.63
N TRP A 22 -5.41 -6.80 -14.39
CA TRP A 22 -4.61 -6.55 -13.20
C TRP A 22 -3.91 -5.18 -13.24
N GLY A 23 -3.57 -4.66 -14.42
CA GLY A 23 -2.98 -3.34 -14.59
C GLY A 23 -3.96 -2.23 -14.24
N LEU A 24 -5.22 -2.37 -14.65
CA LEU A 24 -6.31 -1.48 -14.24
C LEU A 24 -6.54 -1.56 -12.73
N LEU A 25 -6.58 -2.77 -12.15
CA LEU A 25 -6.65 -2.96 -10.69
C LEU A 25 -5.49 -2.30 -9.95
N ALA A 26 -4.25 -2.44 -10.44
CA ALA A 26 -3.07 -1.80 -9.86
C ALA A 26 -3.17 -0.27 -9.92
N GLY A 27 -3.56 0.30 -11.07
CA GLY A 27 -3.77 1.74 -11.24
C GLY A 27 -4.87 2.30 -10.33
N VAL A 28 -6.00 1.60 -10.22
CA VAL A 28 -7.10 2.00 -9.32
C VAL A 28 -6.74 1.79 -7.84
N SER A 29 -5.91 0.79 -7.50
CA SER A 29 -5.51 0.53 -6.11
C SER A 29 -4.67 1.64 -5.48
N VAL A 30 -3.96 2.44 -6.30
CA VAL A 30 -3.30 3.68 -5.85
C VAL A 30 -4.30 4.69 -5.26
N LEU A 31 -5.57 4.65 -5.69
CA LEU A 31 -6.65 5.49 -5.19
C LEU A 31 -7.37 4.87 -3.97
N PHE A 32 -7.09 3.61 -3.60
CA PHE A 32 -7.74 2.98 -2.45
C PHE A 32 -7.51 3.69 -1.10
N PRO A 33 -6.33 4.28 -0.79
CA PRO A 33 -6.18 5.09 0.43
C PRO A 33 -7.14 6.29 0.43
N LEU A 34 -7.35 6.94 -0.72
CA LEU A 34 -8.29 8.05 -0.87
C LEU A 34 -9.75 7.58 -0.80
N SER A 35 -10.08 6.46 -1.45
CA SER A 35 -11.40 5.82 -1.33
C SER A 35 -11.69 5.45 0.12
N ASN A 36 -10.68 5.03 0.88
CA ASN A 36 -10.81 4.72 2.28
C ASN A 36 -11.06 5.97 3.15
N LEU A 37 -10.38 7.07 2.87
CA LEU A 37 -10.64 8.36 3.52
C LEU A 37 -12.07 8.88 3.26
N LEU A 38 -12.64 8.59 2.10
CA LEU A 38 -14.00 9.01 1.71
C LEU A 38 -15.12 8.06 2.16
N ALA A 39 -14.83 6.78 2.31
CA ALA A 39 -15.83 5.74 2.63
C ALA A 39 -15.70 5.18 4.07
N GLU A 40 -14.69 5.63 4.83
CA GLU A 40 -14.41 5.29 6.23
C GLU A 40 -14.32 3.78 6.56
N VAL A 41 -14.05 2.95 5.54
CA VAL A 41 -14.08 1.47 5.64
C VAL A 41 -13.02 0.93 6.60
N VAL A 42 -11.79 1.43 6.50
CA VAL A 42 -10.75 1.31 7.51
C VAL A 42 -10.75 2.62 8.32
N PRO A 43 -11.04 2.58 9.63
CA PRO A 43 -11.27 3.79 10.42
C PRO A 43 -9.96 4.49 10.85
N ILE A 44 -9.89 5.82 10.68
CA ILE A 44 -8.65 6.63 10.81
C ILE A 44 -8.79 7.91 11.68
N ASP A 45 -9.96 8.52 11.78
CA ASP A 45 -10.24 9.83 12.45
C ASP A 45 -10.05 9.81 14.00
N GLN A 46 -10.93 10.37 14.85
CA GLN A 46 -10.68 10.49 16.31
C GLN A 46 -11.44 9.46 17.18
N ASP A 47 -12.77 9.60 17.29
CA ASP A 47 -13.64 8.83 18.21
C ASP A 47 -13.62 7.30 18.00
N GLY A 48 -12.72 6.59 18.67
CA GLY A 48 -12.50 5.15 18.52
C GLY A 48 -11.52 4.77 17.40
N ARG A 49 -10.56 5.63 17.09
CA ARG A 49 -9.62 5.47 15.96
C ARG A 49 -8.14 5.57 16.45
N PRO A 50 -7.15 5.11 15.65
CA PRO A 50 -5.78 4.87 16.12
C PRO A 50 -4.78 6.03 15.97
N PHE A 51 -5.22 7.23 15.57
CA PHE A 51 -4.36 8.41 15.43
C PHE A 51 -4.93 9.58 16.25
N THR A 52 -4.08 10.20 17.07
CA THR A 52 -4.43 11.35 17.93
C THR A 52 -3.70 12.63 17.52
N GLN A 53 -2.52 12.50 16.88
CA GLN A 53 -1.69 13.61 16.41
C GLN A 53 -1.53 13.63 14.89
N LEU A 54 -1.50 12.45 14.24
CA LEU A 54 -1.46 12.34 12.78
C LEU A 54 -2.82 12.62 12.13
N ASP A 55 -2.85 13.63 11.26
CA ASP A 55 -3.98 13.91 10.39
C ASP A 55 -4.25 12.76 9.37
N PRO A 56 -5.48 12.23 9.28
CA PRO A 56 -5.86 11.18 8.32
C PRO A 56 -5.56 11.51 6.86
N ALA A 57 -5.69 12.79 6.45
CA ALA A 57 -5.42 13.19 5.07
C ALA A 57 -3.92 13.14 4.75
N THR A 58 -3.07 13.54 5.69
CA THR A 58 -1.61 13.45 5.62
C THR A 58 -1.14 12.00 5.50
N LEU A 59 -1.65 11.09 6.35
CA LEU A 59 -1.34 9.66 6.26
C LEU A 59 -1.79 9.07 4.91
N THR A 60 -2.98 9.46 4.44
CA THR A 60 -3.51 9.05 3.13
C THR A 60 -2.60 9.51 2.00
N ALA A 61 -2.16 10.78 2.00
CA ALA A 61 -1.25 11.32 1.00
C ALA A 61 0.10 10.59 0.96
N ILE A 62 0.72 10.32 2.12
CA ILE A 62 1.96 9.54 2.23
C ILE A 62 1.77 8.13 1.66
N THR A 63 0.64 7.49 1.98
CA THR A 63 0.30 6.15 1.49
C THR A 63 0.15 6.13 -0.03
N MET A 64 -0.55 7.11 -0.62
CA MET A 64 -0.68 7.25 -2.07
C MET A 64 0.67 7.47 -2.76
N VAL A 65 1.52 8.36 -2.23
CA VAL A 65 2.88 8.58 -2.77
C VAL A 65 3.71 7.30 -2.74
N THR A 66 3.59 6.50 -1.67
CA THR A 66 4.25 5.19 -1.56
C THR A 66 3.73 4.20 -2.60
N CYS A 67 2.41 4.14 -2.82
CA CYS A 67 1.80 3.27 -3.84
C CYS A 67 2.21 3.69 -5.27
N ILE A 68 2.28 4.99 -5.56
CA ILE A 68 2.78 5.55 -6.82
C ILE A 68 4.25 5.19 -7.03
N PHE A 69 5.09 5.38 -6.01
CA PHE A 69 6.51 5.07 -6.09
C PHE A 69 6.76 3.57 -6.36
N ILE A 70 6.08 2.69 -5.62
CA ILE A 70 6.14 1.24 -5.83
C ILE A 70 5.67 0.86 -7.24
N THR A 71 4.64 1.55 -7.75
CA THR A 71 4.12 1.34 -9.11
C THR A 71 5.18 1.60 -10.17
N PHE A 72 5.81 2.78 -10.16
CA PHE A 72 6.87 3.10 -11.11
C PHE A 72 8.13 2.27 -10.90
N ALA A 73 8.56 2.07 -9.65
CA ALA A 73 9.77 1.30 -9.34
C ALA A 73 9.67 -0.17 -9.76
N THR A 74 8.47 -0.77 -9.70
CA THR A 74 8.26 -2.16 -10.12
C THR A 74 8.06 -2.25 -11.64
N PHE A 75 7.34 -1.31 -12.27
CA PHE A 75 7.21 -1.26 -13.74
C PHE A 75 8.54 -1.01 -14.46
N HIS A 76 9.43 -0.21 -13.88
CA HIS A 76 10.78 0.01 -14.42
C HIS A 76 11.59 -1.28 -14.53
N ARG A 77 11.32 -2.27 -13.65
CA ARG A 77 12.01 -3.56 -13.63
C ARG A 77 11.39 -4.62 -14.54
N ARG A 78 10.40 -4.27 -15.40
CA ARG A 78 9.65 -5.23 -16.24
C ARG A 78 10.54 -6.15 -17.10
N ASP A 79 11.68 -5.66 -17.56
CA ASP A 79 12.61 -6.42 -18.41
C ASP A 79 13.22 -7.64 -17.69
N GLU A 80 13.32 -7.60 -16.35
CA GLU A 80 13.81 -8.71 -15.51
C GLU A 80 12.85 -9.92 -15.50
N PHE A 81 11.61 -9.78 -15.96
CA PHE A 81 10.56 -10.79 -15.80
C PHE A 81 10.47 -11.78 -16.99
N THR A 82 11.24 -11.54 -18.05
CA THR A 82 11.20 -12.27 -19.33
C THR A 82 11.57 -13.77 -19.24
N ASP A 83 12.16 -14.23 -18.13
CA ASP A 83 12.52 -15.62 -17.88
C ASP A 83 11.36 -16.40 -17.20
N ASP A 84 10.95 -17.52 -17.80
CA ASP A 84 9.93 -18.46 -17.31
C ASP A 84 10.16 -18.92 -15.84
N THR A 85 11.42 -19.04 -15.45
CA THR A 85 11.86 -19.44 -14.10
C THR A 85 11.58 -18.32 -13.10
N VAL A 86 11.89 -17.08 -13.49
CA VAL A 86 11.59 -15.86 -12.73
C VAL A 86 10.06 -15.67 -12.65
N ARG A 87 9.33 -15.92 -13.74
CA ARG A 87 7.86 -15.80 -13.82
C ARG A 87 7.15 -16.59 -12.70
N ARG A 88 7.54 -17.84 -12.45
CA ARG A 88 7.00 -18.66 -11.36
C ARG A 88 7.34 -18.12 -9.97
N ALA A 89 8.56 -17.62 -9.77
CA ALA A 89 8.98 -17.01 -8.51
C ALA A 89 8.22 -15.71 -8.22
N GLN A 90 7.96 -14.89 -9.25
CA GLN A 90 7.20 -13.64 -9.14
C GLN A 90 5.70 -13.90 -8.87
N ALA A 91 5.11 -14.94 -9.48
CA ALA A 91 3.75 -15.37 -9.14
C ALA A 91 3.62 -15.79 -7.67
N ARG A 92 4.66 -16.44 -7.10
CA ARG A 92 4.71 -16.75 -5.66
C ARG A 92 4.87 -15.49 -4.81
N LYS A 93 5.71 -14.53 -5.22
CA LYS A 93 5.89 -13.24 -4.53
C LYS A 93 4.59 -12.43 -4.50
N SER A 94 3.84 -12.35 -5.60
CA SER A 94 2.53 -11.69 -5.65
C SER A 94 1.55 -12.29 -4.64
N ARG A 95 1.42 -13.62 -4.61
CA ARG A 95 0.56 -14.31 -3.62
C ARG A 95 0.99 -14.01 -2.18
N ILE A 96 2.29 -14.05 -1.90
CA ILE A 96 2.83 -13.69 -0.58
C ILE A 96 2.52 -12.23 -0.25
N ALA A 97 2.76 -11.28 -1.16
CA ALA A 97 2.47 -9.86 -0.96
C ALA A 97 0.97 -9.63 -0.67
N PHE A 98 0.08 -10.29 -1.40
CA PHE A 98 -1.36 -10.24 -1.16
C PHE A 98 -1.75 -10.82 0.20
N THR A 99 -1.21 -11.97 0.58
CA THR A 99 -1.45 -12.59 1.89
C THR A 99 -0.90 -11.73 3.04
N VAL A 100 0.28 -11.12 2.88
CA VAL A 100 0.88 -10.22 3.88
C VAL A 100 0.11 -8.90 3.96
N ALA A 101 -0.41 -8.38 2.84
CA ALA A 101 -1.32 -7.23 2.86
C ALA A 101 -2.58 -7.56 3.67
N LEU A 102 -3.29 -8.65 3.36
CA LEU A 102 -4.46 -9.07 4.12
C LEU A 102 -4.15 -9.30 5.60
N ALA A 103 -3.00 -9.90 5.92
CA ALA A 103 -2.55 -10.08 7.30
C ALA A 103 -2.24 -8.75 8.00
N ALA A 104 -1.66 -7.76 7.32
CA ALA A 104 -1.42 -6.42 7.86
C ALA A 104 -2.74 -5.66 8.11
N GLY A 105 -3.70 -5.76 7.20
CA GLY A 105 -5.04 -5.19 7.38
C GLY A 105 -5.81 -5.86 8.53
N ALA A 106 -5.74 -7.19 8.64
CA ALA A 106 -6.32 -7.93 9.76
C ALA A 106 -5.64 -7.58 11.09
N ALA A 107 -4.31 -7.45 11.10
CA ALA A 107 -3.55 -7.02 12.28
C ALA A 107 -3.90 -5.58 12.68
N TYR A 108 -4.05 -4.64 11.74
CA TYR A 108 -4.52 -3.28 12.01
C TYR A 108 -5.89 -3.29 12.71
N LEU A 109 -6.86 -4.05 12.18
CA LEU A 109 -8.19 -4.13 12.77
C LEU A 109 -8.19 -4.83 14.14
N PHE A 110 -7.44 -5.93 14.29
CA PHE A 110 -7.33 -6.68 15.54
C PHE A 110 -6.61 -5.87 16.63
N CYS A 111 -5.47 -5.27 16.30
CA CYS A 111 -4.74 -4.38 17.22
C CYS A 111 -5.61 -3.19 17.59
N ARG A 112 -6.39 -2.58 16.69
CA ARG A 112 -7.32 -1.51 17.05
C ARG A 112 -8.30 -1.97 18.14
N THR A 113 -8.91 -3.15 18.01
CA THR A 113 -9.89 -3.66 18.97
C THR A 113 -9.32 -4.12 20.31
N PHE A 114 -8.00 -4.39 20.41
CA PHE A 114 -7.38 -4.87 21.65
C PHE A 114 -6.46 -3.84 22.31
N ALA A 115 -5.76 -3.01 21.53
CA ALA A 115 -4.72 -2.13 22.03
C ALA A 115 -5.27 -0.81 22.60
N TYR A 116 -6.38 -0.29 22.07
CA TYR A 116 -6.96 0.97 22.54
C TYR A 116 -7.36 0.89 24.02
N ASP A 117 -8.28 -0.03 24.34
CA ASP A 117 -8.81 -0.30 25.67
C ASP A 117 -7.73 -0.68 26.71
N ASN A 118 -6.63 -1.31 26.26
CA ASN A 118 -5.58 -1.81 27.17
C ASN A 118 -4.35 -0.91 27.31
N ILE A 119 -4.08 0.01 26.37
CA ILE A 119 -2.85 0.84 26.36
C ILE A 119 -3.16 2.32 26.63
N ILE A 120 -4.29 2.84 26.15
CA ILE A 120 -4.60 4.27 26.24
C ILE A 120 -5.59 4.55 27.39
N GLU A 121 -6.59 3.69 27.59
CA GLU A 121 -7.67 3.96 28.56
C GLU A 121 -7.28 3.63 30.02
N LEU A 122 -6.28 2.77 30.25
CA LEU A 122 -5.82 2.40 31.61
C LEU A 122 -4.90 3.43 32.28
N ASP A 123 -4.26 4.34 31.52
CA ASP A 123 -3.21 5.20 32.06
C ASP A 123 -3.75 6.54 32.59
N THR A 124 -4.43 6.46 33.73
CA THR A 124 -4.94 7.63 34.47
C THR A 124 -3.86 8.37 35.27
N THR A 125 -2.58 8.29 34.86
CA THR A 125 -1.47 8.98 35.53
C THR A 125 -1.04 10.26 34.79
N PRO A 126 -0.74 11.37 35.50
CA PRO A 126 -0.65 12.70 34.88
C PRO A 126 0.74 13.06 34.32
N ASP A 127 1.55 12.08 33.88
CA ASP A 127 2.83 12.37 33.23
C ASP A 127 2.66 12.54 31.71
N TYR A 128 2.56 13.81 31.31
CA TYR A 128 2.41 14.23 29.92
C TYR A 128 3.57 13.71 29.02
N ALA A 129 4.78 13.55 29.56
CA ALA A 129 5.92 13.05 28.79
C ALA A 129 5.76 11.55 28.48
N ASP A 130 5.25 10.78 29.44
CA ASP A 130 5.02 9.34 29.29
C ASP A 130 3.88 9.04 28.31
N PHE A 131 2.78 9.81 28.39
CA PHE A 131 1.70 9.75 27.41
C PHE A 131 2.17 10.05 25.98
N MET A 132 3.01 11.08 25.80
CA MET A 132 3.42 11.55 24.47
C MET A 132 4.25 10.51 23.68
N TRP A 133 5.19 9.79 24.31
CA TRP A 133 5.98 8.78 23.60
C TRP A 133 5.16 7.50 23.33
N LYS A 134 4.28 7.09 24.25
CA LYS A 134 3.35 5.97 24.06
C LYS A 134 2.44 6.21 22.86
N SER A 135 1.81 7.40 22.81
CA SER A 135 0.99 7.87 21.68
C SER A 135 1.80 7.86 20.38
N ALA A 136 3.00 8.45 20.35
CA ALA A 136 3.82 8.51 19.13
C ALA A 136 4.24 7.12 18.59
N ILE A 137 4.58 6.15 19.46
CA ILE A 137 4.90 4.79 19.02
C ILE A 137 3.66 4.05 18.53
N TYR A 138 2.54 4.17 19.24
CA TYR A 138 1.26 3.60 18.83
C TYR A 138 0.86 4.10 17.44
N GLU A 139 0.83 5.41 17.22
CA GLU A 139 0.56 6.01 15.91
C GLU A 139 1.57 5.57 14.85
N GLY A 140 2.86 5.53 15.17
CA GLY A 140 3.90 5.05 14.25
C GLY A 140 3.66 3.61 13.76
N VAL A 141 3.27 2.70 14.66
CA VAL A 141 2.96 1.30 14.31
C VAL A 141 1.71 1.22 13.43
N PHE A 142 0.64 1.92 13.78
CA PHE A 142 -0.60 1.92 12.98
C PHE A 142 -0.39 2.58 11.61
N ALA A 143 0.42 3.64 11.51
CA ALA A 143 0.79 4.28 10.24
C ALA A 143 1.57 3.30 9.34
N VAL A 144 2.56 2.58 9.90
CA VAL A 144 3.32 1.58 9.15
C VAL A 144 2.42 0.43 8.66
N LEU A 145 1.51 -0.07 9.51
CA LEU A 145 0.54 -1.10 9.11
C LEU A 145 -0.41 -0.63 8.01
N TYR A 146 -0.93 0.60 8.12
CA TYR A 146 -1.82 1.22 7.13
C TYR A 146 -1.10 1.39 5.77
N VAL A 147 0.09 2.00 5.78
CA VAL A 147 0.90 2.17 4.56
C VAL A 147 1.26 0.81 3.95
N ALA A 148 1.71 -0.15 4.77
CA ALA A 148 2.08 -1.49 4.30
C ALA A 148 0.90 -2.24 3.68
N PHE A 149 -0.31 -2.13 4.25
CA PHE A 149 -1.51 -2.76 3.69
C PHE A 149 -1.77 -2.32 2.24
N PHE A 150 -1.92 -1.01 1.99
CA PHE A 150 -2.21 -0.50 0.65
C PHE A 150 -1.02 -0.63 -0.31
N ALA A 151 0.21 -0.45 0.18
CA ALA A 151 1.43 -0.60 -0.61
C ALA A 151 1.62 -2.05 -1.11
N LEU A 152 1.48 -3.05 -0.23
CA LEU A 152 1.62 -4.46 -0.57
C LEU A 152 0.46 -4.95 -1.43
N LEU A 153 -0.76 -4.45 -1.21
CA LEU A 153 -1.92 -4.74 -2.05
C LEU A 153 -1.73 -4.23 -3.49
N THR A 154 -1.32 -2.97 -3.64
CA THR A 154 -0.96 -2.36 -4.93
C THR A 154 0.16 -3.14 -5.62
N TRP A 155 1.21 -3.49 -4.88
CA TRP A 155 2.34 -4.28 -5.38
C TRP A 155 1.90 -5.68 -5.85
N ALA A 156 1.00 -6.34 -5.12
CA ALA A 156 0.50 -7.66 -5.46
C ALA A 156 -0.27 -7.67 -6.79
N PHE A 157 -1.17 -6.70 -7.01
CA PHE A 157 -1.88 -6.54 -8.28
C PHE A 157 -0.93 -6.19 -9.42
N LEU A 158 0.04 -5.32 -9.18
CA LEU A 158 1.00 -4.93 -10.20
C LEU A 158 1.92 -6.07 -10.63
N LEU A 159 2.33 -6.94 -9.70
CA LEU A 159 3.02 -8.18 -10.05
C LEU A 159 2.14 -9.12 -10.89
N LEU A 160 0.83 -9.21 -10.64
CA LEU A 160 -0.09 -9.98 -11.50
C LEU A 160 -0.23 -9.34 -12.89
N ALA A 161 -0.27 -8.02 -12.96
CA ALA A 161 -0.33 -7.27 -14.20
C ALA A 161 0.90 -7.45 -15.09
N LEU A 162 2.09 -7.50 -14.51
CA LEU A 162 3.32 -7.79 -15.26
C LEU A 162 3.30 -9.24 -15.80
N LEU A 163 2.78 -10.18 -15.02
CA LEU A 163 2.63 -11.59 -15.43
C LEU A 163 1.57 -11.80 -16.51
N GLU A 164 0.50 -10.98 -16.53
CA GLU A 164 -0.53 -10.97 -17.57
C GLU A 164 0.00 -10.31 -18.85
N TYR A 165 0.58 -9.10 -18.74
CA TYR A 165 1.15 -8.35 -19.87
C TYR A 165 2.17 -9.17 -20.67
N GLN A 166 3.10 -9.84 -19.99
CA GLN A 166 4.11 -10.68 -20.66
C GLN A 166 3.57 -11.99 -21.23
N ARG A 167 2.36 -12.41 -20.83
CA ARG A 167 1.70 -13.57 -21.45
C ARG A 167 1.02 -13.18 -22.77
N ASP A 168 0.57 -11.93 -22.89
CA ASP A 168 -0.10 -11.43 -24.10
C ASP A 168 0.91 -10.99 -25.19
N GLU A 169 2.18 -10.77 -24.84
CA GLU A 169 3.28 -10.46 -25.78
C GLU A 169 4.07 -11.69 -26.27
N ALA A 170 3.82 -12.90 -25.75
CA ALA A 170 4.60 -14.12 -26.00
C ALA A 170 3.87 -15.18 -26.87
#